data_AF-A0A2R6AAT3-F1
#
_entry.id   AF-A0A2R6AAT3-F1
#
_cell.length_a   1.000
_cell.length_b   1.000
_cell.length_c   1.000
_cell.angle_alpha   90.00
_cell.angle_beta   90.00
_cell.angle_gamma   90.00
#
_symmetry.space_group_name_H-M   'P 1'
#
loop_
_entity.id
_entity.type
_entity.pdbx_description
1 polymer ?
#
loop_
_entity_poly.entity_id
_entity_poly.type
_entity_poly.pdbx_seq_one_letter_code
_entity_poly.pdbx_strand_id
1 'polypeptide(L)'
;MDGVKQREFGYQELFLSYQGRRVGFKAIVKNNIFVTIVSTKYTLITHEEIDKKVREFAGQKGLRVEQKEDGWRKYWLIQQNDAGILVVNSVDGSLSLKVFCTLKVGNVNAILTKVKILSKKHYESAKEHVENLEEEMQVILQAAEENLPYLSKMDRELTKEEKEFIQKIDLPEYVTRAMASTMAYTTNLKQIYQAAATAIWRGPAHRKTGIKTIIEHFKKLNDVIFGLTWV
;
A
#
# COMPACT_ATOMS: atom_id res chain seq x y z
N MET A 1 23.47 -25.58 12.29
CA MET A 1 22.16 -25.13 11.77
C MET A 1 21.14 -26.11 12.31
N ASP A 2 20.27 -25.66 13.21
CA ASP A 2 19.42 -26.56 13.98
C ASP A 2 18.03 -26.63 13.34
N GLY A 3 17.89 -27.47 12.32
CA GLY A 3 16.63 -27.73 11.65
C GLY A 3 16.33 -26.78 10.49
N VAL A 4 15.99 -27.38 9.35
CA VAL A 4 15.49 -26.71 8.15
C VAL A 4 14.03 -27.06 8.00
N LYS A 5 13.16 -26.07 7.98
CA LYS A 5 11.75 -26.28 7.62
C LYS A 5 11.55 -25.87 6.17
N GLN A 6 11.35 -26.85 5.32
CA GLN A 6 10.97 -26.63 3.92
C GLN A 6 9.56 -26.04 3.85
N ARG A 7 9.37 -25.09 2.93
CA ARG A 7 8.08 -24.45 2.63
C ARG A 7 7.83 -24.54 1.12
N GLU A 8 6.60 -24.24 0.73
CA GLU A 8 6.22 -24.16 -0.68
C GLU A 8 6.97 -23.03 -1.41
N PHE A 9 6.86 -23.02 -2.74
CA PHE A 9 7.42 -21.97 -3.62
C PHE A 9 8.93 -21.70 -3.43
N GLY A 10 9.67 -22.73 -3.01
CA GLY A 10 11.12 -22.67 -2.82
C GLY A 10 11.58 -21.90 -1.58
N TYR A 11 10.67 -21.60 -0.64
CA TYR A 11 11.02 -20.99 0.64
C TYR A 11 11.56 -22.01 1.65
N GLN A 12 12.45 -21.56 2.51
CA GLN A 12 12.99 -22.32 3.63
C GLN A 12 13.06 -21.43 4.86
N GLU A 13 12.77 -22.02 6.02
CA GLU A 13 13.01 -21.41 7.33
C GLU A 13 14.17 -22.15 8.01
N LEU A 14 15.30 -21.45 8.21
CA LEU A 14 16.49 -21.98 8.88
C LEU A 14 16.54 -21.46 10.32
N PHE A 15 16.37 -22.33 11.31
CA PHE A 15 16.43 -21.89 12.71
C PHE A 15 17.88 -21.67 13.14
N LEU A 16 18.11 -20.52 13.77
CA LEU A 16 19.45 -20.05 14.10
C LEU A 16 19.86 -20.52 15.50
N SER A 17 21.16 -20.74 15.69
CA SER A 17 21.77 -20.98 16.98
C SER A 17 23.02 -20.12 17.17
N TYR A 18 23.30 -19.78 18.43
CA TYR A 18 24.47 -19.03 18.86
C TYR A 18 25.13 -19.80 20.00
N GLN A 19 26.43 -20.12 19.85
CA GLN A 19 27.18 -20.92 20.82
C GLN A 19 26.48 -22.24 21.20
N GLY A 20 25.95 -22.94 20.20
CA GLY A 20 25.25 -24.22 20.39
C GLY A 20 23.86 -24.11 21.03
N ARG A 21 23.36 -22.90 21.32
CA ARG A 21 22.02 -22.67 21.87
C ARG A 21 21.11 -22.08 20.80
N ARG A 22 19.91 -22.66 20.63
CA ARG A 22 18.89 -22.14 19.71
C ARG A 22 18.47 -20.73 20.15
N VAL A 23 18.46 -19.79 19.22
CA VAL A 23 18.00 -18.42 19.46
C VAL A 23 16.56 -18.24 18.99
N GLY A 24 15.88 -17.18 19.45
CA GLY A 24 14.49 -16.84 19.10
C GLY A 24 14.29 -16.33 17.67
N PHE A 25 15.20 -16.67 16.74
CA PHE A 25 15.22 -16.18 15.37
C PHE A 25 15.40 -17.32 14.35
N LYS A 26 14.94 -17.06 13.13
CA LYS A 26 15.09 -17.92 11.96
C LYS A 26 15.44 -17.08 10.74
N ALA A 27 16.26 -17.61 9.85
CA ALA A 27 16.47 -17.01 8.53
C ALA A 27 15.39 -17.50 7.56
N ILE A 28 14.91 -16.59 6.72
CA ILE A 28 14.08 -16.91 5.56
C ILE A 28 15.01 -16.96 4.34
N VAL A 29 14.91 -18.04 3.57
CA VAL A 29 15.67 -18.24 2.33
C VAL A 29 14.68 -18.58 1.23
N LYS A 30 14.87 -18.04 0.02
CA LYS A 30 14.08 -18.39 -1.16
C LYS A 30 15.03 -18.84 -2.27
N ASN A 31 14.89 -20.06 -2.78
CA ASN A 31 15.72 -20.60 -3.86
C ASN A 31 17.23 -20.44 -3.57
N ASN A 32 17.66 -20.79 -2.35
CA ASN A 32 19.04 -20.62 -1.86
C ASN A 32 19.55 -19.17 -1.74
N ILE A 33 18.69 -18.17 -1.93
CA ILE A 33 19.01 -16.75 -1.72
C ILE A 33 18.53 -16.34 -0.34
N PHE A 34 19.43 -15.78 0.47
CA PHE A 34 19.10 -15.21 1.76
C PHE A 34 18.13 -14.03 1.61
N VAL A 35 17.00 -14.09 2.32
CA VAL A 35 15.96 -13.04 2.30
C VAL A 35 16.09 -12.14 3.51
N THR A 36 16.00 -12.69 4.71
CA THR A 36 15.96 -11.93 5.97
C THR A 36 16.20 -12.82 7.19
N ILE A 37 16.40 -12.22 8.36
CA ILE A 37 16.30 -12.88 9.67
C ILE A 37 15.11 -12.29 10.42
N VAL A 38 14.23 -13.16 10.90
CA VAL A 38 13.00 -12.80 11.61
C VAL A 38 12.88 -13.58 12.90
N SER A 39 12.02 -13.12 13.81
CA SER A 39 11.68 -13.89 15.01
C SER A 39 11.08 -15.25 14.62
N THR A 40 11.26 -16.27 15.44
CA THR A 40 10.60 -17.58 15.24
C THR A 40 9.08 -17.48 15.21
N LYS A 41 8.50 -16.47 15.87
CA LYS A 41 7.06 -16.15 15.86
C LYS A 41 6.56 -15.60 14.53
N TYR A 42 7.45 -15.18 13.63
CA TYR A 42 7.07 -14.68 12.32
C TYR A 42 6.46 -15.80 11.48
N THR A 43 5.28 -15.54 10.92
CA THR A 43 4.62 -16.44 9.99
C THR A 43 4.87 -15.96 8.56
N LEU A 44 5.63 -16.74 7.81
CA LEU A 44 5.84 -16.47 6.39
C LEU A 44 4.50 -16.58 5.67
N ILE A 45 4.13 -15.50 4.98
CA ILE A 45 3.01 -15.45 4.04
C ILE A 45 3.64 -15.17 2.69
N THR A 46 3.57 -16.14 1.79
CA THR A 46 4.25 -16.08 0.52
C THR A 46 3.51 -15.15 -0.44
N HIS A 47 4.23 -14.58 -1.41
CA HIS A 47 3.61 -13.77 -2.45
C HIS A 47 2.68 -14.60 -3.33
N GLU A 48 3.02 -15.86 -3.51
CA GLU A 48 2.33 -16.83 -4.33
C GLU A 48 0.94 -17.17 -3.77
N GLU A 49 0.82 -17.36 -2.45
CA GLU A 49 -0.48 -17.53 -1.77
C GLU A 49 -1.37 -16.30 -1.95
N ILE A 50 -0.81 -15.10 -1.79
CA ILE A 50 -1.55 -13.84 -1.96
C ILE A 50 -1.94 -13.62 -3.44
N ASP A 51 -1.03 -13.91 -4.37
CA ASP A 51 -1.26 -13.77 -5.81
C ASP A 51 -2.43 -14.64 -6.28
N LYS A 52 -2.48 -15.89 -5.79
CA LYS A 52 -3.60 -16.80 -6.06
C LYS A 52 -4.92 -16.18 -5.61
N LYS A 53 -5.02 -15.75 -4.35
CA LYS A 53 -6.22 -15.13 -3.77
C LYS A 53 -6.64 -13.85 -4.50
N VAL A 54 -5.67 -12.99 -4.84
CA VAL A 54 -5.90 -11.76 -5.61
C VAL A 54 -6.46 -12.06 -7.01
N ARG A 55 -5.91 -13.07 -7.70
CA ARG A 55 -6.37 -13.44 -9.05
C ARG A 55 -7.72 -14.12 -9.03
N GLU A 56 -7.99 -14.97 -8.05
CA GLU A 56 -9.32 -15.58 -7.85
C GLU A 56 -10.38 -14.50 -7.65
N PHE A 57 -10.15 -13.58 -6.70
CA PHE A 57 -11.03 -12.44 -6.45
C PHE A 57 -11.26 -11.57 -7.71
N ALA A 58 -10.17 -11.18 -8.38
CA ALA A 58 -10.27 -10.33 -9.57
C ALA A 58 -10.95 -11.05 -10.74
N GLY A 59 -10.67 -12.34 -10.92
CA GLY A 59 -11.27 -13.18 -11.97
C GLY A 59 -12.77 -13.34 -11.80
N GLN A 60 -13.25 -13.61 -10.58
CA GLN A 60 -14.67 -13.71 -10.26
C GLN A 60 -15.44 -12.41 -10.58
N LYS A 61 -14.76 -11.27 -10.52
CA LYS A 61 -15.36 -9.93 -10.70
C LYS A 61 -15.03 -9.26 -12.03
N GLY A 62 -14.23 -9.89 -12.89
CA GLY A 62 -13.75 -9.28 -14.14
C GLY A 62 -12.86 -8.04 -13.93
N LEU A 63 -12.14 -7.96 -12.81
CA LEU A 63 -11.29 -6.82 -12.47
C LEU A 63 -9.88 -6.96 -13.03
N ARG A 64 -9.25 -5.84 -13.39
CA ARG A 64 -7.85 -5.81 -13.80
C ARG A 64 -6.94 -5.78 -12.58
N VAL A 65 -5.86 -6.58 -12.65
CA VAL A 65 -4.79 -6.59 -11.65
C VAL A 65 -3.50 -6.06 -12.28
N GLU A 66 -2.93 -5.03 -11.67
CA GLU A 66 -1.57 -4.56 -11.98
C GLU A 66 -0.62 -4.97 -10.85
N GLN A 67 0.56 -5.47 -11.21
CA GLN A 67 1.53 -5.96 -10.24
C GLN A 67 2.81 -5.14 -10.29
N LYS A 68 3.40 -4.90 -9.11
CA LYS A 68 4.73 -4.31 -8.98
C LYS A 68 5.50 -5.05 -7.89
N GLU A 69 6.80 -5.20 -8.10
CA GLU A 69 7.72 -5.80 -7.14
C GLU A 69 8.83 -4.80 -6.80
N ASP A 70 9.24 -4.80 -5.53
CA ASP A 70 10.32 -3.97 -5.00
C ASP A 70 11.11 -4.80 -3.98
N GLY A 71 12.17 -5.46 -4.45
CA GLY A 71 12.91 -6.46 -3.68
C GLY A 71 11.99 -7.60 -3.24
N TRP A 72 11.88 -7.81 -1.93
CA TRP A 72 11.06 -8.87 -1.33
C TRP A 72 9.61 -8.44 -1.04
N ARG A 73 9.18 -7.31 -1.59
CA ARG A 73 7.81 -6.79 -1.48
C ARG A 73 7.08 -6.96 -2.80
N LYS A 74 5.79 -7.30 -2.72
CA LYS A 74 4.91 -7.36 -3.87
C LYS A 74 3.64 -6.58 -3.60
N TYR A 75 3.17 -5.93 -4.66
CA TYR A 75 2.04 -5.03 -4.66
C TYR A 75 1.08 -5.44 -5.77
N TRP A 76 -0.20 -5.51 -5.44
CA TRP A 76 -1.27 -5.79 -6.40
C TRP A 76 -2.29 -4.66 -6.34
N LEU A 77 -2.38 -3.89 -7.41
CA LEU A 77 -3.39 -2.87 -7.59
C LEU A 77 -4.55 -3.50 -8.37
N ILE A 78 -5.74 -3.52 -7.75
CA ILE A 78 -6.96 -4.08 -8.32
C ILE A 78 -7.95 -2.92 -8.47
N GLN A 79 -8.41 -2.67 -9.70
CA GLN A 79 -9.23 -1.49 -10.00
C GLN A 79 -10.60 -1.89 -10.57
N GLN A 80 -11.65 -1.25 -10.04
CA GLN A 80 -13.03 -1.29 -10.53
C GLN A 80 -13.50 0.15 -10.79
N ASN A 81 -13.50 0.56 -12.07
CA ASN A 81 -13.84 1.94 -12.45
C ASN A 81 -12.96 2.96 -11.69
N ASP A 82 -13.58 3.83 -10.89
CA ASP A 82 -12.93 4.88 -10.11
C ASP A 82 -12.56 4.46 -8.68
N ALA A 83 -12.91 3.23 -8.26
CA ALA A 83 -12.55 2.67 -6.97
C ALA A 83 -11.64 1.44 -7.14
N GLY A 84 -10.90 1.09 -6.11
CA GLY A 84 -10.01 -0.06 -6.16
C GLY A 84 -9.38 -0.36 -4.82
N ILE A 85 -8.48 -1.33 -4.83
CA ILE A 85 -7.69 -1.71 -3.67
C ILE A 85 -6.22 -1.93 -4.04
N LEU A 86 -5.35 -1.66 -3.08
CA LEU A 86 -3.92 -1.99 -3.15
C LEU A 86 -3.60 -3.02 -2.08
N VAL A 87 -3.31 -4.24 -2.52
CA VAL A 87 -2.80 -5.32 -1.65
C VAL A 87 -1.27 -5.22 -1.60
N VAL A 88 -0.72 -5.36 -0.41
CA VAL A 88 0.72 -5.26 -0.14
C VAL A 88 1.14 -6.45 0.70
N ASN A 89 2.20 -7.15 0.28
CA ASN A 89 2.82 -8.20 1.08
C ASN A 89 4.35 -8.05 1.09
N SER A 90 4.99 -8.55 2.15
CA SER A 90 6.45 -8.63 2.23
C SER A 90 6.91 -9.90 2.93
N VAL A 91 7.76 -10.67 2.24
CA VAL A 91 8.31 -11.92 2.79
C VAL A 91 9.54 -11.69 3.68
N ASP A 92 10.13 -10.50 3.62
CA ASP A 92 11.28 -10.10 4.44
C ASP A 92 10.88 -9.53 5.83
N GLY A 93 9.58 -9.44 6.11
CA GLY A 93 9.01 -8.86 7.34
C GLY A 93 9.08 -7.34 7.44
N SER A 94 9.56 -6.64 6.41
CA SER A 94 9.67 -5.18 6.40
C SER A 94 8.33 -4.45 6.28
N LEU A 95 7.30 -5.13 5.77
CA LEU A 95 5.91 -4.69 5.77
C LEU A 95 5.01 -5.85 6.19
N SER A 96 3.87 -5.51 6.77
CA SER A 96 2.78 -6.44 7.04
C SER A 96 1.93 -6.68 5.79
N LEU A 97 1.17 -7.78 5.75
CA LEU A 97 0.07 -7.91 4.81
C LEU A 97 -0.91 -6.75 5.04
N LYS A 98 -1.17 -5.97 3.99
CA LYS A 98 -2.11 -4.85 4.03
C LYS A 98 -2.98 -4.80 2.79
N VAL A 99 -4.20 -4.31 2.97
CA VAL A 99 -5.10 -3.96 1.86
C VAL A 99 -5.58 -2.54 2.10
N PHE A 100 -5.29 -1.64 1.17
CA PHE A 100 -5.69 -0.24 1.20
C PHE A 100 -6.83 0.01 0.22
N CYS A 101 -7.73 0.94 0.56
CA CYS A 101 -8.63 1.53 -0.41
C CYS A 101 -7.85 2.42 -1.40
N THR A 102 -8.24 2.42 -2.67
CA THR A 102 -7.72 3.37 -3.67
C THR A 102 -8.85 4.01 -4.43
N LEU A 103 -8.70 5.30 -4.76
CA LEU A 103 -9.62 6.03 -5.64
C LEU A 103 -8.88 6.58 -6.84
N LYS A 104 -9.50 6.54 -8.02
CA LYS A 104 -8.94 7.12 -9.22
C LYS A 104 -9.09 8.63 -9.18
N VAL A 105 -7.98 9.34 -9.38
CA VAL A 105 -7.91 10.80 -9.40
C VAL A 105 -7.18 11.21 -10.67
N GLY A 106 -7.95 11.58 -11.69
CA GLY A 106 -7.42 11.73 -13.05
C GLY A 106 -6.92 10.40 -13.60
N ASN A 107 -5.62 10.31 -13.87
CA ASN A 107 -4.97 9.14 -14.47
C ASN A 107 -4.09 8.35 -13.49
N VAL A 108 -4.30 8.53 -12.19
CA VAL A 108 -3.54 7.86 -11.12
C VAL A 108 -4.48 7.42 -9.99
N ASN A 109 -4.01 6.56 -9.08
CA ASN A 109 -4.81 6.03 -7.99
C ASN A 109 -4.35 6.61 -6.65
N ALA A 110 -5.14 7.49 -6.05
CA ALA A 110 -4.91 7.95 -4.69
C ALA A 110 -5.11 6.80 -3.70
N ILE A 111 -4.10 6.56 -2.86
CA ILE A 111 -4.17 5.51 -1.82
C ILE A 111 -4.77 6.14 -0.57
N LEU A 112 -5.90 5.62 -0.09
CA LEU A 112 -6.57 6.15 1.09
C LEU A 112 -6.06 5.43 2.35
N THR A 113 -5.41 6.19 3.23
CA THR A 113 -4.75 5.67 4.43
C THR A 113 -5.53 5.90 5.72
N LYS A 114 -6.71 6.52 5.63
CA LYS A 114 -7.63 6.80 6.75
C LYS A 114 -8.99 6.11 6.59
N VAL A 115 -9.28 5.58 5.41
CA VAL A 115 -10.46 4.72 5.16
C VAL A 115 -10.11 3.29 5.55
N LYS A 116 -11.11 2.44 5.81
CA LYS A 116 -10.97 1.02 6.18
C LYS A 116 -9.74 0.34 5.55
N ILE A 117 -8.84 -0.14 6.42
CA ILE A 117 -7.58 -0.81 6.04
C ILE A 117 -7.55 -2.18 6.71
N LEU A 118 -7.20 -3.21 5.96
CA LEU A 118 -6.69 -4.44 6.56
C LEU A 118 -5.19 -4.26 6.83
N SER A 119 -4.74 -4.47 8.06
CA SER A 119 -3.31 -4.50 8.36
C SER A 119 -3.00 -5.59 9.37
N LYS A 120 -2.29 -6.63 8.93
CA LYS A 120 -1.99 -7.81 9.75
C LYS A 120 -0.52 -8.14 9.73
N LYS A 121 0.11 -7.92 10.89
CA LYS A 121 1.50 -8.34 11.12
C LYS A 121 1.58 -9.86 10.95
N HIS A 122 2.70 -10.32 10.41
CA HIS A 122 3.00 -11.72 10.12
C HIS A 122 3.21 -12.55 11.40
N TYR A 123 2.15 -12.73 12.18
CA TYR A 123 2.05 -13.68 13.27
C TYR A 123 1.09 -14.80 12.88
N GLU A 124 0.90 -15.79 13.74
CA GLU A 124 0.07 -16.95 13.43
C GLU A 124 -1.37 -16.59 13.06
N SER A 125 -1.94 -15.56 13.69
CA SER A 125 -3.26 -15.02 13.35
C SER A 125 -3.37 -14.47 11.92
N ALA A 126 -2.25 -14.16 11.27
CA ALA A 126 -2.28 -13.67 9.90
C ALA A 126 -2.67 -14.75 8.88
N LYS A 127 -2.60 -16.04 9.23
CA LYS A 127 -3.06 -17.13 8.34
C LYS A 127 -4.56 -17.08 8.09
N GLU A 128 -5.34 -16.87 9.15
CA GLU A 128 -6.80 -16.72 9.05
C GLU A 128 -7.18 -15.58 8.09
N HIS A 129 -6.42 -14.48 8.10
CA HIS A 129 -6.62 -13.37 7.18
C HIS A 129 -6.24 -13.69 5.74
N VAL A 130 -5.25 -14.57 5.50
CA VAL A 130 -4.93 -15.04 4.15
C VAL A 130 -6.05 -15.94 3.61
N GLU A 131 -6.61 -16.79 4.47
CA GLU A 131 -7.74 -17.66 4.11
C GLU A 131 -8.98 -16.84 3.74
N ASN A 132 -9.28 -15.81 4.53
CA ASN A 132 -10.43 -14.90 4.35
C ASN A 132 -10.13 -13.67 3.47
N LEU A 133 -8.97 -13.64 2.79
CA LEU A 133 -8.49 -12.43 2.11
C LEU A 133 -9.47 -11.94 1.02
N GLU A 134 -10.16 -12.85 0.33
CA GLU A 134 -11.15 -12.51 -0.69
C GLU A 134 -12.33 -11.70 -0.10
N GLU A 135 -12.84 -12.11 1.06
CA GLU A 135 -13.91 -11.41 1.77
C GLU A 135 -13.43 -10.05 2.28
N GLU A 136 -12.22 -10.01 2.83
CA GLU A 136 -11.63 -8.75 3.31
C GLU A 136 -11.38 -7.75 2.17
N MET A 137 -10.91 -8.23 1.01
CA MET A 137 -10.78 -7.43 -0.20
C MET A 137 -12.13 -6.92 -0.69
N GLN A 138 -13.18 -7.75 -0.67
CA GLN A 138 -14.54 -7.33 -1.02
C GLN A 138 -15.01 -6.17 -0.14
N VAL A 139 -14.85 -6.33 1.17
CA VAL A 139 -15.26 -5.34 2.16
C VAL A 139 -14.50 -4.02 2.00
N ILE A 140 -13.22 -4.06 1.65
CA ILE A 140 -12.41 -2.86 1.44
C ILE A 140 -12.71 -2.21 0.09
N LEU A 141 -12.98 -3.01 -0.95
CA LEU A 141 -13.42 -2.49 -2.24
C LEU A 141 -14.75 -1.75 -2.12
N GLN A 142 -15.72 -2.31 -1.39
CA GLN A 142 -16.98 -1.63 -1.08
C GLN A 142 -16.74 -0.33 -0.30
N ALA A 143 -15.84 -0.34 0.69
CA ALA A 143 -15.48 0.87 1.42
C ALA A 143 -14.84 1.93 0.51
N ALA A 144 -14.06 1.53 -0.51
CA ALA A 144 -13.55 2.45 -1.52
C ALA A 144 -14.69 3.06 -2.34
N GLU A 145 -15.65 2.26 -2.81
CA GLU A 145 -16.83 2.74 -3.54
C GLU A 145 -17.67 3.73 -2.72
N GLU A 146 -17.92 3.44 -1.45
CA GLU A 146 -18.64 4.32 -0.52
C GLU A 146 -17.92 5.67 -0.30
N ASN A 147 -16.61 5.72 -0.54
CA ASN A 147 -15.82 6.93 -0.43
C ASN A 147 -15.65 7.67 -1.77
N LEU A 148 -16.22 7.21 -2.89
CA LEU A 148 -16.19 7.94 -4.16
C LEU A 148 -16.78 9.38 -4.07
N PRO A 149 -17.94 9.61 -3.40
CA PRO A 149 -18.53 10.95 -3.31
C PRO A 149 -17.61 11.99 -2.65
N TYR A 150 -16.61 11.53 -1.89
CA TYR A 150 -15.65 12.41 -1.26
C TYR A 150 -14.78 13.17 -2.28
N LEU A 151 -14.46 12.57 -3.44
CA LEU A 151 -13.79 13.29 -4.52
C LEU A 151 -14.64 14.43 -5.08
N SER A 152 -15.96 14.33 -4.99
CA SER A 152 -16.88 15.40 -5.38
C SER A 152 -16.91 16.53 -4.35
N LYS A 153 -16.72 16.24 -3.05
CA LYS A 153 -16.59 17.28 -2.00
C LYS A 153 -15.34 18.15 -2.16
N MET A 154 -14.33 17.67 -2.87
CA MET A 154 -13.15 18.46 -3.23
C MET A 154 -13.42 19.44 -4.38
N ASP A 155 -14.57 19.36 -5.06
CA ASP A 155 -14.90 20.25 -6.17
C ASP A 155 -15.41 21.60 -5.65
N ARG A 156 -14.51 22.31 -4.97
CA ARG A 156 -14.74 23.63 -4.39
C ARG A 156 -13.48 24.45 -4.43
N GLU A 157 -13.66 25.76 -4.31
CA GLU A 157 -12.55 26.68 -4.14
C GLU A 157 -11.98 26.62 -2.71
N LEU A 158 -10.67 26.82 -2.61
CA LEU A 158 -9.95 26.96 -1.35
C LEU A 158 -9.94 28.41 -0.85
N THR A 159 -10.08 28.58 0.45
CA THR A 159 -9.80 29.87 1.10
C THR A 159 -8.29 30.16 1.08
N LYS A 160 -7.91 31.40 1.40
CA LYS A 160 -6.51 31.80 1.49
C LYS A 160 -5.77 31.00 2.56
N GLU A 161 -6.40 30.82 3.72
CA GLU A 161 -5.86 30.08 4.87
C GLU A 161 -5.62 28.61 4.52
N GLU A 162 -6.56 27.99 3.81
CA GLU A 162 -6.42 26.60 3.37
C GLU A 162 -5.28 26.43 2.36
N LYS A 163 -5.07 27.39 1.45
CA LYS A 163 -3.92 27.38 0.54
C LYS A 163 -2.59 27.46 1.29
N GLU A 164 -2.48 28.40 2.23
CA GLU A 164 -1.29 28.54 3.07
C GLU A 164 -1.03 27.28 3.90
N PHE A 165 -2.08 26.60 4.35
CA PHE A 165 -1.97 25.34 5.06
C PHE A 165 -1.46 24.20 4.17
N ILE A 166 -2.02 24.04 2.96
CA ILE A 166 -1.59 23.01 1.99
C ILE A 166 -0.13 23.24 1.53
N GLN A 167 0.32 24.49 1.42
CA GLN A 167 1.70 24.80 1.06
C GLN A 167 2.72 24.39 2.13
N LYS A 168 2.28 24.21 3.39
CA LYS A 168 3.13 23.79 4.52
C LYS A 168 3.20 22.27 4.70
N ILE A 169 2.56 21.48 3.83
CA ILE A 169 2.63 20.02 3.92
C ILE A 169 4.07 19.56 3.65
N ASP A 170 4.60 18.77 4.58
CA ASP A 170 5.93 18.13 4.47
C ASP A 170 5.93 16.99 3.42
N LEU A 171 5.86 17.38 2.15
CA LEU A 171 5.97 16.50 0.99
C LEU A 171 7.27 16.79 0.22
N PRO A 172 7.76 15.83 -0.59
CA PRO A 172 8.92 16.07 -1.42
C PRO A 172 8.74 17.28 -2.33
N GLU A 173 9.85 17.95 -2.63
CA GLU A 173 9.88 19.19 -3.40
C GLU A 173 9.18 19.08 -4.77
N TYR A 174 9.25 17.91 -5.42
CA TYR A 174 8.58 17.71 -6.71
C TYR A 174 7.05 17.67 -6.59
N VAL A 175 6.51 17.25 -5.43
CA VAL A 175 5.07 17.26 -5.15
C VAL A 175 4.62 18.66 -4.77
N THR A 176 5.37 19.33 -3.87
CA THR A 176 5.04 20.70 -3.45
C THR A 176 5.13 21.69 -4.60
N ARG A 177 6.14 21.56 -5.49
CA ARG A 177 6.23 22.35 -6.73
C ARG A 177 5.03 22.12 -7.67
N ALA A 178 4.56 20.88 -7.82
CA ALA A 178 3.37 20.59 -8.63
C ALA A 178 2.12 21.25 -8.04
N MET A 179 1.91 21.13 -6.72
CA MET A 179 0.80 21.79 -6.04
C MET A 179 0.86 23.32 -6.18
N ALA A 180 2.01 23.93 -5.92
CA ALA A 180 2.20 25.37 -6.01
C ALA A 180 1.98 25.89 -7.45
N SER A 181 2.48 25.15 -8.44
CA SER A 181 2.27 25.48 -9.86
C SER A 181 0.80 25.43 -10.22
N THR A 182 0.05 24.41 -9.76
CA THR A 182 -1.40 24.34 -9.97
C THR A 182 -2.14 25.47 -9.25
N MET A 183 -1.78 25.78 -7.99
CA MET A 183 -2.38 26.89 -7.22
C MET A 183 -2.20 28.28 -7.86
N ALA A 184 -1.20 28.45 -8.75
CA ALA A 184 -1.01 29.69 -9.49
C ALA A 184 -2.10 29.92 -10.56
N TYR A 185 -2.77 28.85 -11.01
CA TYR A 185 -3.76 28.90 -12.09
C TYR A 185 -5.18 28.53 -11.65
N THR A 186 -5.34 27.89 -10.48
CA THR A 186 -6.64 27.46 -9.96
C THR A 186 -6.70 27.53 -8.45
N THR A 187 -7.90 27.69 -7.91
CA THR A 187 -8.20 27.60 -6.46
C THR A 187 -8.92 26.30 -6.10
N ASN A 188 -9.22 25.45 -7.09
CA ASN A 188 -10.02 24.25 -6.89
C ASN A 188 -9.23 23.14 -6.19
N LEU A 189 -9.73 22.67 -5.05
CA LEU A 189 -9.06 21.67 -4.22
C LEU A 189 -8.85 20.34 -4.95
N LYS A 190 -9.84 19.87 -5.72
CA LYS A 190 -9.74 18.62 -6.50
C LYS A 190 -8.61 18.67 -7.51
N GLN A 191 -8.45 19.79 -8.22
CA GLN A 191 -7.36 19.97 -9.18
C GLN A 191 -5.99 19.98 -8.51
N ILE A 192 -5.86 20.63 -7.35
CA ILE A 192 -4.61 20.65 -6.56
C ILE A 192 -4.28 19.24 -6.04
N TYR A 193 -5.27 18.52 -5.52
CA TYR A 193 -5.10 17.13 -5.07
C TYR A 193 -4.70 16.22 -6.22
N GLN A 194 -5.31 16.36 -7.40
CA GLN A 194 -4.96 15.62 -8.61
C GLN A 194 -3.53 15.89 -9.05
N ALA A 195 -3.07 17.15 -9.00
CA ALA A 195 -1.69 17.50 -9.32
C ALA A 195 -0.70 16.85 -8.36
N ALA A 196 -0.99 16.90 -7.05
CA ALA A 196 -0.18 16.24 -6.02
C ALA A 196 -0.12 14.72 -6.22
N ALA A 197 -1.28 14.08 -6.39
CA ALA A 197 -1.40 12.63 -6.62
C ALA A 197 -0.64 12.20 -7.88
N THR A 198 -0.75 12.98 -8.96
CA THR A 198 -0.02 12.75 -10.20
C THR A 198 1.48 12.87 -9.99
N ALA A 199 1.94 13.89 -9.27
CA ALA A 199 3.35 14.08 -8.95
C ALA A 199 3.88 12.91 -8.09
N ILE A 200 3.14 12.45 -7.09
CA ILE A 200 3.52 11.29 -6.26
C ILE A 200 3.76 10.04 -7.14
N TRP A 201 2.87 9.76 -8.08
CA TRP A 201 2.95 8.58 -8.95
C TRP A 201 3.86 8.74 -10.16
N ARG A 202 4.09 9.94 -10.67
CA ARG A 202 4.77 10.15 -11.96
C ARG A 202 5.96 11.10 -11.88
N GLY A 203 6.26 11.62 -10.70
CA GLY A 203 7.36 12.55 -10.49
C GLY A 203 8.71 12.00 -10.95
N PRO A 204 9.72 12.86 -11.09
CA PRO A 204 11.05 12.48 -11.58
C PRO A 204 11.71 11.37 -10.74
N ALA A 205 11.30 11.23 -9.48
CA ALA A 205 11.74 10.16 -8.60
C ALA A 205 10.98 8.83 -8.80
N HIS A 206 9.84 8.78 -9.50
CA HIS A 206 8.96 7.60 -9.60
C HIS A 206 9.69 6.31 -10.01
N ARG A 207 10.69 6.39 -10.89
CA ARG A 207 11.49 5.22 -11.30
C ARG A 207 12.35 4.65 -10.15
N LYS A 208 12.62 5.46 -9.12
CA LYS A 208 13.38 5.11 -7.90
C LYS A 208 12.49 5.02 -6.65
N THR A 209 11.28 5.59 -6.69
CA THR A 209 10.36 5.63 -5.55
C THR A 209 9.56 4.33 -5.48
N GLY A 210 9.88 3.48 -4.50
CA GLY A 210 9.11 2.27 -4.19
C GLY A 210 7.68 2.61 -3.74
N ILE A 211 6.76 1.64 -3.88
CA ILE A 211 5.34 1.83 -3.51
C ILE A 211 5.18 2.18 -2.02
N LYS A 212 6.08 1.69 -1.15
CA LYS A 212 6.11 2.08 0.27
C LYS A 212 6.16 3.60 0.45
N THR A 213 7.06 4.26 -0.26
CA THR A 213 7.21 5.72 -0.19
C THR A 213 6.02 6.44 -0.82
N ILE A 214 5.42 5.88 -1.88
CA ILE A 214 4.16 6.40 -2.44
C ILE A 214 3.04 6.37 -1.39
N ILE A 215 2.88 5.26 -0.66
CA ILE A 215 1.91 5.14 0.43
C ILE A 215 2.17 6.20 1.52
N GLU A 216 3.43 6.40 1.91
CA GLU A 216 3.81 7.42 2.91
C GLU A 216 3.48 8.84 2.46
N HIS A 217 3.74 9.19 1.20
CA HIS A 217 3.37 10.50 0.65
C HIS A 217 1.85 10.69 0.59
N PHE A 218 1.09 9.67 0.17
CA PHE A 218 -0.37 9.74 0.20
C PHE A 218 -0.90 9.88 1.63
N LYS A 219 -0.27 9.22 2.62
CA LYS A 219 -0.64 9.40 4.02
C LYS A 219 -0.54 10.87 4.43
N LYS A 220 0.62 11.50 4.21
CA LYS A 220 0.83 12.91 4.55
C LYS A 220 -0.14 13.84 3.80
N LEU A 221 -0.34 13.60 2.50
CA LEU A 221 -1.27 14.39 1.69
C LEU A 221 -2.71 14.27 2.18
N ASN A 222 -3.20 13.04 2.38
CA ASN A 222 -4.55 12.78 2.85
C ASN A 222 -4.76 13.30 4.28
N ASP A 223 -3.74 13.25 5.13
CA ASP A 223 -3.84 13.75 6.50
C ASP A 223 -4.25 15.21 6.56
N VAL A 224 -3.78 16.01 5.61
CA VAL A 224 -4.14 17.42 5.48
C VAL A 224 -5.43 17.61 4.70
N ILE A 225 -5.51 17.03 3.50
CA ILE A 225 -6.62 17.30 2.58
C ILE A 225 -7.96 16.77 3.15
N PHE A 226 -7.93 15.63 3.83
CA PHE A 226 -9.14 15.05 4.44
C PHE A 226 -9.57 15.87 5.65
N GLY A 227 -8.63 16.50 6.36
CA GLY A 227 -8.95 17.46 7.42
C GLY A 227 -9.76 18.66 6.93
N LEU A 228 -9.68 19.02 5.64
CA LEU A 228 -10.40 20.15 5.05
C LEU A 228 -11.80 19.80 4.51
N THR A 229 -12.17 18.52 4.50
CA THR A 229 -13.31 18.02 3.69
C THR A 229 -14.11 16.90 4.37
N TRP A 230 -13.61 16.32 5.47
CA TRP A 230 -14.33 15.37 6.34
C TRP A 230 -14.97 16.02 7.57
N VAL A 231 -14.87 17.34 7.73
CA VAL A 231 -15.63 18.11 8.72
C VAL A 231 -17.06 18.31 8.24
#